data_AF-A0A7Y2FQL6-F1
#
_entry.id   AF-A0A7Y2FQL6-F1
#
_cell.length_a   1.000
_cell.length_b   1.000
_cell.length_c   1.000
_cell.angle_alpha   90.00
_cell.angle_beta   90.00
_cell.angle_gamma   90.00
#
_symmetry.space_group_name_H-M   'P 1'
#
loop_
_entity.id
_entity.type
_entity.pdbx_description
1 polymer ?
#
loop_
_entity_poly.entity_id
_entity_poly.type
_entity_poly.pdbx_seq_one_letter_code
_entity_poly.pdbx_strand_id
1 'polypeptide(L)'
;HTLYSPYFEESFYPEALVLKAVTFFVNCQVDNAEATVAKFHDVYDPVKQELDSVLAKHQDNADFFEFLKKVQSAEADLSPRVRPIVSTALSDRTVLQHLEYVALLDMEEARLAKSGEAFAGSPVGGKILEDVSLAKAFAVDQAGDLARGRYQRLIRELRDLSNQVDTVELEIATFRRGQIDQELQQQMSLAKQSKGGDVNVDEEHQLWPFNGEWWRDELGFYRQQVTNLCTR
;
A
#
# COMPACT_ATOMS: atom_id res chain seq x y z
N HIS A 1 0.12 17.19 -3.86
CA HIS A 1 -0.48 17.97 -2.76
C HIS A 1 -1.74 17.33 -2.24
N THR A 2 -2.73 17.07 -3.09
CA THR A 2 -3.98 16.38 -2.75
C THR A 2 -3.82 15.15 -1.85
N LEU A 3 -2.85 14.27 -2.14
CA LEU A 3 -2.59 13.06 -1.36
C LEU A 3 -2.09 13.30 0.08
N TYR A 4 -1.77 14.56 0.43
CA TYR A 4 -1.41 14.97 1.81
C TYR A 4 -2.50 15.83 2.46
N SER A 5 -3.67 15.94 1.84
CA SER A 5 -4.80 16.60 2.48
C SER A 5 -5.30 15.77 3.68
N PRO A 6 -5.97 16.39 4.66
CA PRO A 6 -6.62 15.67 5.77
C PRO A 6 -7.58 14.58 5.31
N TYR A 7 -8.12 14.71 4.09
CA TYR A 7 -8.99 13.70 3.48
C TYR A 7 -8.31 12.34 3.30
N PHE A 8 -6.99 12.31 3.08
CA PHE A 8 -6.23 11.08 2.84
C PHE A 8 -5.31 10.71 4.03
N GLU A 9 -5.55 11.24 5.23
CA GLU A 9 -4.72 10.95 6.41
C GLU A 9 -4.63 9.45 6.73
N GLU A 10 -5.71 8.70 6.51
CA GLU A 10 -5.77 7.25 6.71
C GLU A 10 -5.40 6.45 5.45
N SER A 11 -5.03 7.12 4.36
CA SER A 11 -4.74 6.48 3.08
C SER A 11 -3.24 6.23 2.89
N PHE A 12 -2.92 5.12 2.26
CA PHE A 12 -1.54 4.66 2.09
C PHE A 12 -0.97 5.02 0.71
N TYR A 13 -0.20 6.11 0.64
CA TYR A 13 0.45 6.58 -0.59
C TYR A 13 1.94 6.91 -0.40
N PRO A 14 2.79 5.93 -0.04
CA PRO A 14 4.22 6.16 0.21
C PRO A 14 4.97 6.73 -1.01
N GLU A 15 4.59 6.35 -2.23
CA GLU A 15 5.18 6.85 -3.48
C GLU A 15 5.11 8.37 -3.61
N ALA A 16 4.08 9.00 -3.02
CA ALA A 16 3.92 10.45 -3.08
C ALA A 16 5.08 11.20 -2.43
N LEU A 17 5.75 10.64 -1.42
CA LEU A 17 6.90 11.27 -0.77
C LEU A 17 8.17 11.06 -1.60
N VAL A 18 8.31 9.89 -2.23
CA VAL A 18 9.41 9.59 -3.15
C VAL A 18 9.41 10.57 -4.32
N LEU A 19 8.28 10.69 -5.02
CA LEU A 19 8.14 11.61 -6.14
C LEU A 19 8.39 13.07 -5.74
N LYS A 20 7.95 13.45 -4.53
CA LYS A 20 8.16 14.80 -4.01
C LYS A 20 9.64 15.07 -3.70
N ALA A 21 10.34 14.11 -3.11
CA ALA A 21 11.77 14.21 -2.83
C ALA A 21 12.57 14.36 -4.13
N VAL A 22 12.32 13.50 -5.13
CA VAL A 22 12.93 13.59 -6.47
C VAL A 22 12.63 14.94 -7.10
N THR A 23 11.37 15.39 -7.08
CA THR A 23 10.96 16.68 -7.67
C THR A 23 11.69 17.86 -7.05
N PHE A 24 11.83 17.89 -5.72
CA PHE A 24 12.60 18.95 -5.05
C PHE A 24 14.08 18.89 -5.42
N PHE A 25 14.65 17.69 -5.45
CA PHE A 25 16.06 17.50 -5.73
C PHE A 25 16.43 17.95 -7.15
N VAL A 26 15.69 17.52 -8.18
CA VAL A 26 15.95 17.93 -9.57
C VAL A 26 15.77 19.43 -9.81
N ASN A 27 15.01 20.11 -8.93
CA ASN A 27 14.83 21.57 -8.94
C ASN A 27 15.83 22.31 -8.03
N CYS A 28 16.89 21.64 -7.57
CA CYS A 28 17.91 22.17 -6.67
C CYS A 28 17.36 22.68 -5.31
N GLN A 29 16.17 22.24 -4.90
CA GLN A 29 15.62 22.51 -3.57
C GLN A 29 16.12 21.44 -2.59
N VAL A 30 17.44 21.39 -2.37
CA VAL A 30 18.11 20.29 -1.64
C VAL A 30 17.56 20.14 -0.22
N ASP A 31 17.42 21.23 0.53
CA ASP A 31 16.92 21.16 1.92
C ASP A 31 15.46 20.66 1.98
N ASN A 32 14.63 20.98 0.99
CA ASN A 32 13.27 20.46 0.89
C ASN A 32 13.24 18.98 0.51
N ALA A 33 14.18 18.53 -0.33
CA ALA A 33 14.34 17.12 -0.68
C ALA A 33 14.75 16.31 0.56
N GLU A 34 15.75 16.76 1.32
CA GLU A 34 16.19 16.12 2.58
C GLU A 34 15.08 16.05 3.62
N ALA A 35 14.35 17.15 3.83
CA ALA A 35 13.21 17.15 4.74
C ALA A 35 12.11 16.17 4.31
N THR A 36 11.94 15.95 3.00
CA THR A 36 10.97 15.00 2.45
C THR A 36 11.45 13.55 2.61
N VAL A 37 12.74 13.28 2.40
CA VAL A 37 13.40 12.00 2.68
C VAL A 37 13.24 11.63 4.16
N ALA A 38 13.60 12.53 5.07
CA ALA A 38 13.46 12.32 6.52
C ALA A 38 12.00 12.00 6.89
N LYS A 39 11.04 12.76 6.35
CA LYS A 39 9.62 12.50 6.56
C LYS A 39 9.19 11.10 6.07
N PHE A 40 9.75 10.60 4.97
CA PHE A 40 9.45 9.25 4.50
C PHE A 40 9.88 8.20 5.53
N HIS A 41 11.11 8.29 6.02
CA HIS A 41 11.62 7.37 7.04
C HIS A 41 10.82 7.42 8.32
N ASP A 42 10.53 8.63 8.82
CA ASP A 42 9.75 8.83 10.05
C ASP A 42 8.37 8.18 9.99
N VAL A 43 7.72 8.24 8.82
CA VAL A 43 6.35 7.72 8.63
C VAL A 43 6.36 6.24 8.30
N TYR A 44 7.22 5.79 7.37
CA TYR A 44 7.09 4.48 6.73
C TYR A 44 8.07 3.41 7.22
N ASP A 45 9.20 3.77 7.84
CA ASP A 45 10.09 2.76 8.42
C ASP A 45 9.40 1.99 9.57
N PRO A 46 8.68 2.66 10.50
CA PRO A 46 7.94 1.95 11.54
C PRO A 46 6.81 1.09 10.96
N VAL A 47 6.17 1.51 9.87
CA VAL A 47 5.14 0.72 9.15
C VAL A 47 5.76 -0.56 8.62
N LYS A 48 6.88 -0.44 7.89
CA LYS A 48 7.60 -1.58 7.32
C LYS A 48 7.99 -2.60 8.39
N GLN A 49 8.58 -2.14 9.49
CA GLN A 49 8.98 -2.99 10.63
C GLN A 49 7.79 -3.74 11.24
N GLU A 50 6.65 -3.07 11.40
CA GLU A 50 5.44 -3.67 11.93
C GLU A 50 4.84 -4.69 10.96
N LEU A 51 4.81 -4.39 9.65
CA LEU A 51 4.35 -5.33 8.63
C LEU A 51 5.23 -6.59 8.57
N ASP A 52 6.55 -6.41 8.57
CA ASP A 52 7.50 -7.54 8.63
C ASP A 52 7.29 -8.37 9.90
N SER A 53 7.03 -7.72 11.05
CA SER A 53 6.76 -8.40 12.33
C SER A 53 5.44 -9.19 12.32
N VAL A 54 4.39 -8.67 11.70
CA VAL A 54 3.12 -9.38 11.53
C VAL A 54 3.30 -10.59 10.62
N LEU A 55 3.99 -10.43 9.48
CA LEU A 55 4.27 -11.56 8.59
C LEU A 55 5.09 -12.65 9.30
N ALA A 56 6.06 -12.28 10.14
CA ALA A 56 6.90 -13.23 10.87
C ALA A 56 6.13 -14.06 11.92
N LYS A 57 5.01 -13.54 12.46
CA LYS A 57 4.12 -14.29 13.37
C LYS A 57 3.34 -15.38 12.66
N HIS A 58 3.14 -15.27 11.34
CA HIS A 58 2.31 -16.16 10.54
C HIS A 58 3.13 -16.97 9.53
N GLN A 59 3.62 -18.15 9.96
CA GLN A 59 4.63 -18.91 9.21
C GLN A 59 4.07 -19.78 8.08
N ASP A 60 2.85 -20.28 8.24
CA ASP A 60 2.17 -21.14 7.27
C ASP A 60 0.88 -20.51 6.73
N ASN A 61 0.34 -21.11 5.68
CA ASN A 61 -0.81 -20.58 4.96
C ASN A 61 -2.11 -20.72 5.77
N ALA A 62 -2.25 -21.77 6.56
CA ALA A 62 -3.45 -21.99 7.37
C ALA A 62 -3.55 -20.93 8.49
N ASP A 63 -2.44 -20.62 9.16
CA ASP A 63 -2.37 -19.55 10.15
C ASP A 63 -2.59 -18.17 9.50
N PHE A 64 -2.01 -17.93 8.31
CA PHE A 64 -2.25 -16.68 7.58
C PHE A 64 -3.71 -16.54 7.13
N PHE A 65 -4.39 -17.64 6.79
CA PHE A 65 -5.81 -17.63 6.49
C PHE A 65 -6.66 -17.27 7.72
N GLU A 66 -6.32 -17.77 8.90
CA GLU A 66 -7.00 -17.35 10.14
C GLU A 66 -6.72 -15.88 10.47
N PHE A 67 -5.52 -15.38 10.20
CA PHE A 67 -5.22 -13.95 10.25
C PHE A 67 -6.10 -13.15 9.28
N LEU A 68 -6.22 -13.59 8.02
CA LEU A 68 -7.09 -12.96 7.02
C LEU A 68 -8.54 -12.86 7.51
N LYS A 69 -9.08 -13.93 8.11
CA LYS A 69 -10.44 -13.92 8.68
C LYS A 69 -10.58 -12.85 9.77
N LYS A 70 -9.61 -12.76 10.68
CA LYS A 70 -9.59 -11.72 11.73
C LYS A 70 -9.47 -10.31 11.16
N VAL A 71 -8.74 -10.12 10.06
CA VAL A 71 -8.67 -8.83 9.37
C VAL A 71 -10.04 -8.44 8.82
N GLN A 72 -10.75 -9.38 8.19
CA GLN A 72 -12.09 -9.13 7.63
C GLN A 72 -13.16 -8.88 8.71
N SER A 73 -13.05 -9.52 9.88
CA SER A 73 -13.94 -9.26 11.02
C SER A 73 -13.55 -8.05 11.86
N ALA A 74 -12.47 -7.34 11.51
CA ALA A 74 -11.88 -6.25 12.30
C ALA A 74 -11.42 -6.65 13.72
N GLU A 75 -11.11 -7.93 13.93
CA GLU A 75 -10.63 -8.53 15.19
C GLU A 75 -9.12 -8.81 15.19
N ALA A 76 -8.42 -8.51 14.09
CA ALA A 76 -6.98 -8.68 14.00
C ALA A 76 -6.24 -7.75 14.97
N ASP A 77 -5.23 -8.30 15.66
CA ASP A 77 -4.31 -7.57 16.54
C ASP A 77 -3.31 -6.77 15.69
N LEU A 78 -3.78 -5.64 15.17
CA LEU A 78 -3.04 -4.68 14.36
C LEU A 78 -3.11 -3.30 15.01
N SER A 79 -1.99 -2.58 15.03
CA SER A 79 -2.00 -1.19 15.49
C SER A 79 -2.86 -0.31 14.56
N PRO A 80 -3.34 0.85 15.05
CA PRO A 80 -4.05 1.80 14.22
C PRO A 80 -3.28 2.25 12.98
N ARG A 81 -1.94 2.18 13.01
CA ARG A 81 -1.06 2.59 11.92
C ARG A 81 -1.12 1.64 10.73
N VAL A 82 -1.07 0.32 10.95
CA VAL A 82 -1.01 -0.66 9.85
C VAL A 82 -2.37 -1.26 9.50
N ARG A 83 -3.34 -1.20 10.41
CA ARG A 83 -4.69 -1.75 10.17
C ARG A 83 -5.31 -1.30 8.83
N PRO A 84 -5.43 0.00 8.50
CA PRO A 84 -6.06 0.41 7.24
C PRO A 84 -5.27 -0.06 6.00
N ILE A 85 -3.93 -0.14 6.12
CA ILE A 85 -3.03 -0.61 5.06
C ILE A 85 -3.29 -2.09 4.79
N VAL A 86 -3.30 -2.91 5.84
CA VAL A 86 -3.50 -4.36 5.74
C VAL A 86 -4.92 -4.69 5.27
N SER A 87 -5.94 -4.03 5.83
CA SER A 87 -7.33 -4.22 5.42
C SER A 87 -7.52 -3.94 3.94
N THR A 88 -6.98 -2.83 3.43
CA THR A 88 -7.04 -2.49 2.00
C THR A 88 -6.27 -3.49 1.14
N ALA A 89 -5.08 -3.92 1.57
CA ALA A 89 -4.26 -4.86 0.81
C ALA A 89 -4.88 -6.27 0.71
N LEU A 90 -5.74 -6.64 1.67
CA LEU A 90 -6.41 -7.94 1.76
C LEU A 90 -7.90 -7.90 1.40
N SER A 91 -8.41 -6.77 0.92
CA SER A 91 -9.81 -6.61 0.48
C SER A 91 -9.99 -6.77 -1.03
N ASP A 92 -9.01 -7.32 -1.74
CA ASP A 92 -9.15 -7.53 -3.19
C ASP A 92 -10.18 -8.64 -3.50
N ARG A 93 -10.87 -8.50 -4.63
CA ARG A 93 -11.98 -9.38 -5.02
C ARG A 93 -11.58 -10.85 -5.04
N THR A 94 -10.36 -11.18 -5.47
CA THR A 94 -9.91 -12.57 -5.56
C THR A 94 -9.72 -13.15 -4.17
N VAL A 95 -9.10 -12.42 -3.25
CA VAL A 95 -8.96 -12.84 -1.84
C VAL A 95 -10.33 -13.08 -1.20
N LEU A 96 -11.28 -12.16 -1.39
CA LEU A 96 -12.63 -12.29 -0.84
C LEU A 96 -13.39 -13.49 -1.41
N GLN A 97 -13.24 -13.79 -2.70
CA GLN A 97 -13.85 -14.97 -3.33
C GLN A 97 -13.32 -16.28 -2.74
N HIS A 98 -12.01 -16.37 -2.48
CA HIS A 98 -11.43 -17.55 -1.83
C HIS A 98 -11.92 -17.71 -0.38
N LEU A 99 -12.06 -16.61 0.35
CA LEU A 99 -12.63 -16.63 1.71
C LEU A 99 -14.09 -17.10 1.71
N GLU A 100 -14.90 -16.62 0.77
CA GLU A 100 -16.29 -17.05 0.58
C GLU A 100 -16.39 -18.53 0.19
N TYR A 101 -15.48 -19.01 -0.66
CA TYR A 101 -15.44 -20.43 -1.03
C TYR A 101 -15.14 -21.34 0.17
N VAL A 102 -14.20 -20.96 1.04
CA VAL A 102 -13.97 -21.70 2.29
C VAL A 102 -15.22 -21.67 3.17
N ALA A 103 -15.87 -20.51 3.31
CA ALA A 103 -17.10 -20.40 4.10
C ALA A 103 -18.24 -21.29 3.53
N LEU A 104 -18.32 -21.45 2.21
CA LEU A 104 -19.26 -22.38 1.58
C LEU A 104 -18.98 -23.83 1.96
N LEU A 105 -17.71 -24.24 1.97
CA LEU A 105 -17.31 -25.58 2.39
C LEU A 105 -17.56 -25.83 3.88
N ASP A 106 -17.36 -24.81 4.73
CA ASP A 106 -17.74 -24.86 6.16
C ASP A 106 -19.24 -25.10 6.35
N MET A 107 -20.07 -24.39 5.58
CA MET A 107 -21.52 -24.57 5.61
C MET A 107 -21.93 -25.97 5.12
N GLU A 108 -21.27 -26.48 4.09
CA GLU A 108 -21.51 -27.82 3.57
C GLU A 108 -21.16 -28.90 4.59
N GLU A 109 -19.98 -28.81 5.20
CA GLU A 109 -19.53 -29.72 6.26
C GLU A 109 -20.51 -29.71 7.44
N ALA A 110 -20.95 -28.52 7.88
CA ALA A 110 -21.94 -28.38 8.95
C ALA A 110 -23.33 -28.94 8.57
N ARG A 111 -23.72 -28.86 7.30
CA ARG A 111 -24.97 -29.44 6.79
C ARG A 111 -24.90 -30.96 6.76
N LEU A 112 -23.79 -31.53 6.30
CA LEU A 112 -23.55 -32.98 6.27
C LEU A 112 -23.54 -33.55 7.70
N ALA A 113 -22.93 -32.85 8.66
CA ALA A 113 -22.94 -33.24 10.07
C ALA A 113 -24.34 -33.29 10.70
N LYS A 114 -25.31 -32.51 10.16
CA LYS A 114 -26.71 -32.47 10.60
C LYS A 114 -27.63 -33.39 9.78
N SER A 115 -27.09 -34.11 8.80
CA SER A 115 -27.87 -35.03 7.97
C SER A 115 -28.37 -36.23 8.80
N GLY A 116 -29.46 -36.85 8.36
CA GLY A 116 -30.04 -38.00 9.08
C GLY A 116 -29.09 -39.20 9.12
N GLU A 117 -29.18 -40.02 10.19
CA GLU A 117 -28.31 -41.18 10.43
C GLU A 117 -28.19 -42.13 9.24
N ALA A 118 -29.27 -42.30 8.46
CA ALA A 118 -29.28 -43.15 7.27
C ALA A 118 -28.28 -42.70 6.19
N PHE A 119 -28.07 -41.38 6.05
CA PHE A 119 -27.10 -40.84 5.09
C PHE A 119 -25.71 -40.73 5.74
N ALA A 120 -25.62 -40.15 6.95
CA ALA A 120 -24.36 -39.96 7.67
C ALA A 120 -23.63 -41.29 7.95
N GLY A 121 -24.37 -42.35 8.28
CA GLY A 121 -23.83 -43.69 8.51
C GLY A 121 -23.59 -44.52 7.24
N SER A 122 -23.94 -43.99 6.05
CA SER A 122 -23.72 -44.71 4.79
C SER A 122 -22.27 -44.53 4.28
N PRO A 123 -21.73 -45.48 3.50
CA PRO A 123 -20.42 -45.32 2.86
C PRO A 123 -20.34 -44.07 1.95
N VAL A 124 -21.45 -43.70 1.31
CA VAL A 124 -21.53 -42.52 0.45
C VAL A 124 -21.44 -41.23 1.27
N GLY A 125 -22.15 -41.17 2.40
CA GLY A 125 -22.08 -40.01 3.31
C GLY A 125 -20.69 -39.82 3.89
N GLY A 126 -20.04 -40.90 4.33
CA GLY A 126 -18.65 -40.87 4.79
C GLY A 126 -17.69 -40.38 3.71
N LYS A 127 -17.86 -40.83 2.46
CA LYS A 127 -17.01 -40.39 1.34
C LYS A 127 -17.20 -38.91 1.00
N ILE A 128 -18.44 -38.43 0.96
CA ILE A 128 -18.73 -37.02 0.68
C ILE A 128 -18.15 -36.13 1.77
N LEU A 129 -18.26 -36.52 3.05
CA LEU A 129 -17.65 -35.78 4.15
C LEU A 129 -16.12 -35.70 4.00
N GLU A 130 -15.46 -36.83 3.72
CA GLU A 130 -14.01 -36.86 3.46
C GLU A 130 -13.61 -35.93 2.31
N ASP A 131 -14.35 -35.97 1.19
CA ASP A 131 -14.06 -35.13 0.02
C ASP A 131 -14.27 -33.65 0.31
N VAL A 132 -15.30 -33.27 1.07
CA VAL A 132 -15.55 -31.88 1.49
C VAL A 132 -14.46 -31.39 2.44
N SER A 133 -14.10 -32.19 3.45
CA SER A 133 -13.03 -31.82 4.40
C SER A 133 -11.68 -31.69 3.69
N LEU A 134 -11.38 -32.56 2.70
CA LEU A 134 -10.18 -32.46 1.88
C LEU A 134 -10.19 -31.19 1.01
N ALA A 135 -11.31 -30.92 0.33
CA ALA A 135 -11.47 -29.71 -0.48
C ALA A 135 -11.31 -28.44 0.37
N LYS A 136 -11.85 -28.45 1.60
CA LYS A 136 -11.71 -27.34 2.55
C LYS A 136 -10.25 -27.14 2.96
N ALA A 137 -9.51 -28.20 3.28
CA ALA A 137 -8.09 -28.09 3.63
C ALA A 137 -7.28 -27.44 2.49
N PHE A 138 -7.52 -27.86 1.23
CA PHE A 138 -6.90 -27.22 0.07
C PHE A 138 -7.34 -25.77 -0.13
N ALA A 139 -8.63 -25.47 0.05
CA ALA A 139 -9.16 -24.12 -0.11
C ALA A 139 -8.58 -23.15 0.93
N VAL A 140 -8.42 -23.60 2.18
CA VAL A 140 -7.75 -22.84 3.25
C VAL A 140 -6.29 -22.55 2.89
N ASP A 141 -5.55 -23.58 2.46
CA ASP A 141 -4.14 -23.41 2.05
C ASP A 141 -4.01 -22.41 0.88
N GLN A 142 -4.83 -22.54 -0.16
CA GLN A 142 -4.82 -21.62 -1.31
C GLN A 142 -5.21 -20.20 -0.94
N ALA A 143 -6.24 -20.02 -0.09
CA ALA A 143 -6.66 -18.71 0.37
C ALA A 143 -5.57 -18.04 1.22
N GLY A 144 -4.93 -18.82 2.10
CA GLY A 144 -3.79 -18.41 2.90
C GLY A 144 -2.58 -18.00 2.06
N ASP A 145 -2.19 -18.83 1.09
CA ASP A 145 -1.09 -18.55 0.16
C ASP A 145 -1.33 -17.27 -0.64
N LEU A 146 -2.54 -17.13 -1.19
CA LEU A 146 -2.93 -15.94 -1.95
C LEU A 146 -2.83 -14.68 -1.08
N ALA A 147 -3.43 -14.69 0.11
CA ALA A 147 -3.42 -13.55 1.02
C ALA A 147 -2.00 -13.21 1.50
N ARG A 148 -1.20 -14.24 1.81
CA ARG A 148 0.22 -14.08 2.16
C ARG A 148 1.01 -13.47 1.02
N GLY A 149 0.78 -13.93 -0.21
CA GLY A 149 1.39 -13.37 -1.42
C GLY A 149 1.05 -11.90 -1.64
N ARG A 150 -0.22 -11.50 -1.38
CA ARG A 150 -0.66 -10.09 -1.41
C ARG A 150 0.04 -9.24 -0.35
N TYR A 151 0.11 -9.76 0.87
CA TYR A 151 0.78 -9.10 1.98
C TYR A 151 2.29 -8.92 1.75
N GLN A 152 2.96 -9.97 1.26
CA GLN A 152 4.37 -9.90 0.91
C GLN A 152 4.64 -8.94 -0.24
N ARG A 153 3.71 -8.83 -1.22
CA ARG A 153 3.81 -7.84 -2.29
C ARG A 153 3.78 -6.42 -1.72
N LEU A 154 2.86 -6.12 -0.80
CA LEU A 154 2.81 -4.82 -0.10
C LEU A 154 4.14 -4.49 0.58
N ILE A 155 4.74 -5.45 1.30
CA ILE A 155 6.06 -5.25 1.93
C ILE A 155 7.15 -4.98 0.90
N ARG A 156 7.17 -5.75 -0.21
CA ARG A 156 8.15 -5.55 -1.28
C ARG A 156 8.02 -4.18 -1.92
N GLU A 157 6.80 -3.75 -2.27
CA GLU A 157 6.54 -2.42 -2.84
C GLU A 157 7.01 -1.31 -1.89
N LEU A 158 6.72 -1.42 -0.59
CA LEU A 158 7.18 -0.44 0.39
C LEU A 158 8.72 -0.45 0.54
N ARG A 159 9.35 -1.62 0.46
CA ARG A 159 10.81 -1.76 0.48
C ARG A 159 11.45 -1.16 -0.76
N ASP A 160 10.85 -1.35 -1.94
CA ASP A 160 11.33 -0.76 -3.18
C ASP A 160 11.26 0.77 -3.14
N LEU A 161 10.18 1.33 -2.59
CA LEU A 161 10.05 2.77 -2.37
C LEU A 161 11.07 3.31 -1.35
N SER A 162 11.33 2.57 -0.27
CA SER A 162 12.39 2.89 0.68
C SER A 162 13.75 2.96 0.00
N ASN A 163 14.08 1.98 -0.84
CA ASN A 163 15.36 1.98 -1.57
C ASN A 163 15.47 3.16 -2.55
N GLN A 164 14.36 3.56 -3.18
CA GLN A 164 14.33 4.76 -4.04
C GLN A 164 14.59 6.03 -3.25
N VAL A 165 14.03 6.16 -2.04
CA VAL A 165 14.27 7.30 -1.15
C VAL A 165 15.72 7.34 -0.67
N ASP A 166 16.28 6.19 -0.27
CA ASP A 166 17.69 6.06 0.11
C ASP A 166 18.61 6.49 -1.05
N THR A 167 18.22 6.15 -2.29
CA THR A 167 18.96 6.57 -3.49
C THR A 167 18.96 8.10 -3.62
N VAL A 168 17.81 8.75 -3.44
CA VAL A 168 17.72 10.22 -3.44
C VAL A 168 18.60 10.84 -2.35
N GLU A 169 18.64 10.25 -1.15
CA GLU A 169 19.51 10.70 -0.06
C GLU A 169 21.00 10.62 -0.44
N LEU A 170 21.42 9.51 -1.05
CA LEU A 170 22.79 9.32 -1.52
C LEU A 170 23.16 10.30 -2.64
N GLU A 171 22.24 10.57 -3.56
CA GLU A 171 22.41 11.55 -4.62
C GLU A 171 22.55 12.97 -4.05
N ILE A 172 21.74 13.33 -3.05
CA ILE A 172 21.87 14.60 -2.33
C ILE A 172 23.26 14.73 -1.69
N ALA A 173 23.72 13.69 -0.99
CA ALA A 173 25.04 13.69 -0.36
C ALA A 173 26.17 13.81 -1.39
N THR A 174 26.00 13.22 -2.57
CA THR A 174 26.95 13.30 -3.70
C THR A 174 26.96 14.69 -4.33
N PHE A 175 25.78 15.27 -4.56
CA PHE A 175 25.59 16.63 -5.03
C PHE A 175 26.25 17.65 -4.08
N ARG A 176 26.08 17.52 -2.76
CA ARG A 176 26.74 18.39 -1.76
C ARG A 176 28.26 18.30 -1.81
N ARG A 177 28.83 17.16 -2.24
CA ARG A 177 30.28 16.98 -2.48
C ARG A 177 30.76 17.56 -3.81
N GLY A 178 29.87 18.15 -4.60
CA GLY A 178 30.18 18.70 -5.92
C GLY A 178 30.35 17.63 -7.01
N GLN A 179 29.94 16.39 -6.73
CA GLN A 179 29.93 15.29 -7.69
C GLN A 179 28.49 15.16 -8.20
N ILE A 180 28.30 15.17 -9.52
CA ILE A 180 26.98 15.02 -10.13
C ILE A 180 27.14 14.06 -11.30
N ASP A 181 26.33 13.01 -11.35
CA ASP A 181 26.33 12.09 -12.48
C ASP A 181 25.68 12.73 -13.74
N GLN A 182 25.87 12.12 -14.90
CA GLN A 182 25.34 12.64 -16.17
C GLN A 182 23.81 12.55 -16.28
N GLU A 183 23.19 11.51 -15.73
CA GLU A 183 21.74 11.29 -15.77
C GLU A 183 21.01 12.34 -14.91
N LEU A 184 21.49 12.58 -13.70
CA LEU A 184 21.02 13.63 -12.80
C LEU A 184 21.20 15.02 -13.43
N GLN A 185 22.34 15.30 -14.07
CA GLN A 185 22.50 16.56 -14.80
C GLN A 185 21.46 16.74 -15.91
N GLN A 186 21.16 15.67 -16.65
CA GLN A 186 20.12 15.71 -17.67
C GLN A 186 18.75 15.99 -17.04
N GLN A 187 18.37 15.31 -15.96
CA GLN A 187 17.10 15.53 -15.26
C GLN A 187 16.97 16.98 -14.74
N MET A 188 18.03 17.54 -14.16
CA MET A 188 18.05 18.93 -13.70
C MET A 188 17.93 19.93 -14.85
N SER A 189 18.56 19.64 -16.00
CA SER A 189 18.42 20.47 -17.20
C SER A 189 16.99 20.48 -17.75
N LEU A 190 16.30 19.33 -17.72
CA LEU A 190 14.90 19.21 -18.10
C LEU A 190 13.99 19.97 -17.13
N ALA A 191 14.25 19.87 -15.83
CA ALA A 191 13.51 20.63 -14.82
C ALA A 191 13.65 22.15 -15.02
N LYS A 192 14.85 22.62 -15.41
CA LYS A 192 15.12 24.04 -15.74
C LYS A 192 14.38 24.52 -16.99
N GLN A 193 14.17 23.63 -17.96
CA GLN A 193 13.37 23.93 -19.16
C GLN A 193 11.86 23.89 -18.89
N SER A 194 11.44 23.16 -17.84
CA SER A 194 10.06 23.15 -17.42
C SER A 194 9.69 24.55 -16.88
N LYS A 195 8.93 25.31 -17.68
CA LYS A 195 8.21 26.47 -17.16
C LYS A 195 7.10 25.88 -16.31
N GLY A 196 7.23 25.94 -14.98
CA GLY A 196 6.20 25.49 -14.06
C GLY A 196 4.83 25.96 -14.57
N GLY A 197 3.86 25.04 -14.62
CA GLY A 197 2.63 25.25 -15.39
C GLY A 197 1.93 26.54 -14.97
N ASP A 198 1.86 27.51 -15.88
CA ASP A 198 0.94 28.63 -15.75
C ASP A 198 -0.47 28.07 -15.83
N VAL A 199 -1.25 28.26 -14.77
CA VAL A 199 -2.65 27.85 -14.74
C VAL A 199 -3.43 28.90 -15.52
N ASN A 200 -3.81 28.58 -16.75
CA ASN A 200 -4.74 29.38 -17.52
C ASN A 200 -6.16 29.05 -17.06
N VAL A 201 -6.85 30.03 -16.49
CA VAL A 201 -8.20 29.91 -15.95
C VAL A 201 -9.18 30.40 -17.01
N ASP A 202 -10.14 29.57 -17.38
CA ASP A 202 -11.22 29.96 -18.31
C ASP A 202 -12.30 30.81 -17.61
N GLU A 203 -13.35 31.16 -18.34
CA GLU A 203 -14.44 32.01 -17.81
C GLU A 203 -15.31 31.30 -16.75
N GLU A 204 -15.22 29.98 -16.62
CA GLU A 204 -16.04 29.18 -15.69
C GLU A 204 -15.30 28.86 -14.38
N HIS A 205 -13.98 29.04 -14.33
CA HIS A 205 -13.15 28.71 -13.17
C HIS A 205 -12.59 29.96 -12.48
N GLN A 206 -12.22 29.81 -11.21
CA GLN A 206 -11.50 30.83 -10.46
C GLN A 206 -10.27 30.21 -9.79
N LEU A 207 -9.12 30.88 -9.89
CA LEU A 207 -7.95 30.51 -9.09
C LEU A 207 -8.18 30.93 -7.63
N TRP A 208 -8.32 29.97 -6.74
CA TRP A 208 -8.40 30.24 -5.30
C TRP A 208 -7.02 30.12 -4.63
N PRO A 209 -6.59 31.12 -3.83
CA PRO A 209 -5.30 31.04 -3.14
C PRO A 209 -5.34 29.99 -2.02
N PHE A 210 -4.35 29.12 -2.00
CA PHE A 210 -4.22 28.14 -0.92
C PHE A 210 -3.76 28.79 0.38
N ASN A 211 -4.63 28.82 1.39
CA ASN A 211 -4.39 29.37 2.73
C ASN A 211 -4.29 28.28 3.82
N GLY A 212 -4.18 27.00 3.42
CA GLY A 212 -4.20 25.85 4.32
C GLY A 212 -5.55 25.12 4.37
N GLU A 213 -6.58 25.65 3.73
CA GLU A 213 -7.89 25.01 3.63
C GLU A 213 -7.93 23.94 2.53
N TRP A 214 -8.53 22.79 2.85
CA TRP A 214 -8.75 21.68 1.93
C TRP A 214 -10.24 21.49 1.68
N TRP A 215 -10.64 21.54 0.41
CA TRP A 215 -12.02 21.36 -0.03
C TRP A 215 -12.12 20.02 -0.76
N ARG A 216 -13.16 19.24 -0.43
CA ARG A 216 -13.29 17.85 -0.88
C ARG A 216 -13.50 17.75 -2.39
N ASP A 217 -14.23 18.70 -2.95
CA ASP A 217 -14.51 18.86 -4.38
C ASP A 217 -13.30 19.37 -5.19
N GLU A 218 -12.32 20.01 -4.54
CA GLU A 218 -11.09 20.50 -5.17
C GLU A 218 -9.92 19.49 -5.12
N LEU A 219 -10.15 18.31 -4.53
CA LEU A 219 -9.15 17.25 -4.45
C LEU A 219 -8.76 16.79 -5.87
N GLY A 220 -7.56 17.17 -6.29
CA GLY A 220 -7.03 16.90 -7.64
C GLY A 220 -6.73 18.16 -8.43
N PHE A 221 -7.27 19.31 -8.00
CA PHE A 221 -7.03 20.62 -8.61
C PHE A 221 -5.95 21.43 -7.88
N TYR A 222 -5.59 21.06 -6.65
CA TYR A 222 -4.44 21.65 -5.95
C TYR A 222 -3.13 21.51 -6.74
N ARG A 223 -2.48 22.65 -7.01
CA ARG A 223 -1.16 22.75 -7.65
C ARG A 223 -0.17 23.43 -6.71
N GLN A 224 1.07 22.95 -6.68
CA GLN A 224 2.19 23.67 -6.09
C GLN A 224 3.18 23.98 -7.21
N GLN A 225 3.57 25.24 -7.33
CA GLN A 225 4.70 25.61 -8.16
C GLN A 225 5.99 25.30 -7.40
N VAL A 226 6.85 24.49 -8.01
CA VAL A 226 8.19 24.21 -7.49
C VAL A 226 9.15 25.12 -8.24
N THR A 227 9.71 26.11 -7.55
CA THR A 227 10.70 27.01 -8.14
C THR A 227 12.01 26.27 -8.38
N ASN A 228 12.54 26.37 -9.59
CA ASN A 228 13.87 25.85 -9.89
C ASN A 228 14.95 26.79 -9.32
N LEU A 229 15.80 26.27 -8.43
CA LEU A 229 16.89 27.01 -7.78
C LEU A 229 18.27 26.67 -8.36
N CYS A 230 18.33 26.01 -9.52
CA CYS A 230 19.58 25.59 -10.11
C CYS A 230 20.35 26.79 -10.69
N THR A 231 21.41 27.20 -9.99
CA THR A 231 22.29 28.31 -10.37
C THR A 231 23.38 27.92 -11.38
N ARG A 232 23.35 26.68 -11.90
CA ARG A 232 24.21 26.18 -12.97
C ARG A 232 23.34 25.67 -14.12
#